data_AF-A0A3A5A706-F1
#
_entry.id   AF-A0A3A5A706-F1
#
_cell.length_a   1.000
_cell.length_b   1.000
_cell.length_c   1.000
_cell.angle_alpha   90.00
_cell.angle_beta   90.00
_cell.angle_gamma   90.00
#
_symmetry.space_group_name_H-M   'P 1'
#
loop_
_entity.id
_entity.type
_entity.pdbx_description
1 polymer ?
#
loop_
_entity_poly.entity_id
_entity_poly.type
_entity_poly.pdbx_seq_one_letter_code
_entity_poly.pdbx_strand_id
1 'polypeptide(L)'
;MAIPRRGLQYIRTLSGRVRKATLPHEAYLRISHIEMEKARKTQESEKARQMMADISARLQEIEVEKDGLLQALGERDVKPPKGNSRPLEKGGGFKIKY
;
A
#
# COMPACT_ATOMS: atom_id res chain seq x y z
N MET A 1 -32.67 -41.21 52.85
CA MET A 1 -32.61 -40.20 51.76
C MET A 1 -31.25 -39.53 51.79
N ALA A 2 -30.53 -39.46 50.67
CA ALA A 2 -29.19 -38.87 50.61
C ALA A 2 -29.26 -37.35 50.47
N ILE A 3 -28.56 -36.62 51.35
CA ILE A 3 -28.53 -35.15 51.33
C ILE A 3 -27.64 -34.70 50.16
N PRO A 4 -28.13 -33.86 49.24
CA PRO A 4 -27.33 -33.38 48.12
C PRO A 4 -26.18 -32.51 48.65
N ARG A 5 -24.94 -32.89 48.31
CA ARG A 5 -23.73 -32.16 48.68
C ARG A 5 -23.70 -30.80 47.97
N ARG A 6 -23.97 -29.73 48.72
CA ARG A 6 -23.89 -28.34 48.25
C ARG A 6 -22.52 -27.76 48.56
N GLY A 7 -21.51 -28.19 47.80
CA GLY A 7 -20.16 -27.59 47.84
C GLY A 7 -19.89 -26.75 46.59
N LEU A 8 -18.88 -25.86 46.64
CA LEU A 8 -18.49 -25.00 45.52
C LEU A 8 -18.24 -25.78 44.21
N GLN A 9 -17.71 -27.00 44.33
CA GLN A 9 -17.44 -27.90 43.20
C GLN A 9 -18.72 -28.41 42.50
N TYR A 10 -19.88 -28.32 43.16
CA TYR A 10 -21.17 -28.78 42.64
C TYR A 10 -22.03 -27.61 42.11
N ILE A 11 -21.55 -26.38 42.22
CA ILE A 11 -22.19 -25.21 41.61
C ILE A 11 -21.87 -25.24 40.11
N ARG A 12 -22.88 -25.51 39.29
CA ARG A 12 -22.75 -25.41 37.83
C ARG A 12 -22.55 -23.94 37.44
N THR A 13 -21.31 -23.56 37.18
CA THR A 13 -20.98 -22.22 36.67
C THR A 13 -21.08 -22.20 35.14
N LEU A 14 -21.56 -21.09 34.57
CA LEU A 14 -21.65 -20.90 33.11
C LEU A 14 -20.27 -20.67 32.45
N SER A 15 -19.20 -20.69 33.24
CA SER A 15 -17.81 -20.39 32.86
C SER A 15 -17.26 -21.27 31.73
N GLY A 16 -17.79 -22.48 31.55
CA GLY A 16 -17.42 -23.37 30.43
C GLY A 16 -18.43 -23.40 29.27
N ARG A 17 -19.57 -22.68 29.40
CA ARG A 17 -20.70 -22.79 28.46
C ARG A 17 -20.67 -21.73 27.36
N VAL A 18 -20.01 -20.60 27.60
CA VAL A 18 -19.79 -19.57 26.58
C VAL A 18 -18.65 -20.07 25.69
N ARG A 19 -19.01 -20.81 24.63
CA ARG A 19 -18.08 -21.08 23.52
C ARG A 19 -17.48 -19.76 23.05
N LYS A 20 -16.22 -19.80 22.59
CA LYS A 20 -15.44 -18.72 21.95
C LYS A 20 -16.08 -18.17 20.66
N ALA A 21 -17.40 -17.99 20.62
CA ALA A 21 -18.02 -17.07 19.69
C ALA A 21 -17.50 -15.69 20.07
N THR A 22 -16.80 -15.04 19.15
CA THR A 22 -16.28 -13.67 19.26
C THR A 22 -17.19 -12.83 20.13
N LEU A 23 -16.73 -12.49 21.34
CA LEU A 23 -17.53 -11.70 22.25
C LEU A 23 -17.72 -10.34 21.58
N PRO A 24 -18.96 -9.83 21.43
CA PRO A 24 -19.21 -8.61 20.67
C PRO A 24 -18.35 -7.43 21.13
N HIS A 25 -18.09 -7.32 22.44
CA HIS A 25 -17.24 -6.26 23.00
C HIS A 25 -15.77 -6.37 22.55
N GLU A 26 -15.22 -7.58 22.43
CA GLU A 26 -13.86 -7.79 21.91
C GLU A 26 -13.76 -7.40 20.43
N ALA A 27 -14.82 -7.69 19.66
CA ALA A 27 -14.90 -7.28 18.26
C ALA A 27 -14.94 -5.76 18.13
N TYR A 28 -15.75 -5.06 18.92
CA TYR A 28 -15.79 -3.59 18.94
C TYR A 28 -14.45 -2.98 19.34
N LEU A 29 -13.78 -3.53 20.35
CA LEU A 29 -12.43 -3.08 20.73
C LEU A 29 -11.46 -3.25 19.57
N ARG A 30 -11.46 -4.42 18.91
CA ARG A 30 -10.58 -4.66 17.77
C ARG A 30 -10.85 -3.70 16.61
N ILE A 31 -12.12 -3.42 16.31
CA ILE A 31 -12.51 -2.46 15.28
C ILE A 31 -11.97 -1.07 15.62
N SER A 32 -12.15 -0.61 16.86
CA SER A 32 -11.66 0.70 17.30
C SER A 32 -10.14 0.84 17.12
N HIS A 33 -9.36 -0.19 17.45
CA HIS A 33 -7.91 -0.17 17.23
C HIS A 33 -7.55 -0.08 15.74
N ILE A 34 -8.27 -0.80 14.87
CA ILE A 34 -8.07 -0.73 13.42
C ILE A 34 -8.41 0.65 12.88
N GLU A 35 -9.46 1.28 13.39
CA GLU A 35 -9.85 2.65 13.01
C GLU A 35 -8.80 3.68 13.42
N MET A 36 -8.23 3.54 14.62
CA MET A 36 -7.13 4.40 15.07
C MET A 36 -5.88 4.25 14.20
N GLU A 37 -5.49 3.01 13.87
CA GLU A 37 -4.37 2.75 12.96
C GLU A 37 -4.61 3.33 11.57
N LYS A 38 -5.84 3.18 11.03
CA LYS A 38 -6.22 3.79 9.76
C LYS A 38 -6.09 5.31 9.80
N ALA A 39 -6.55 5.96 10.87
CA ALA A 39 -6.44 7.41 11.02
C ALA A 39 -4.98 7.87 11.03
N ARG A 40 -4.12 7.20 11.81
CA ARG A 40 -2.67 7.47 11.84
C ARG A 40 -2.04 7.30 10.46
N LYS A 41 -2.32 6.19 9.77
CA LYS A 41 -1.79 5.93 8.43
C LYS A 41 -2.27 6.92 7.39
N THR A 42 -3.49 7.43 7.54
CA THR A 42 -4.03 8.49 6.66
C THR A 42 -3.21 9.77 6.81
N GLN A 43 -2.93 10.20 8.04
CA GLN A 43 -2.10 11.39 8.29
C GLN A 43 -0.67 11.22 7.76
N GLU A 44 -0.06 10.05 7.95
CA GLU A 44 1.26 9.74 7.37
C GLU A 44 1.22 9.81 5.83
N SER A 45 0.15 9.30 5.21
CA SER A 45 -0.02 9.32 3.76
C SER A 45 -0.21 10.73 3.20
N GLU A 46 -0.89 11.62 3.93
CA GLU A 46 -1.07 13.02 3.53
C GLU A 46 0.27 13.76 3.50
N LYS A 47 1.12 13.56 4.53
CA LYS A 47 2.48 14.11 4.55
C LYS A 47 3.31 13.58 3.38
N ALA A 48 3.25 12.28 3.11
CA ALA A 48 3.95 11.68 1.98
C ALA A 48 3.47 12.25 0.63
N ARG A 49 2.15 12.50 0.47
CA ARG A 49 1.59 13.14 -0.73
C ARG A 49 2.10 14.57 -0.91
N GLN A 50 2.18 15.34 0.16
CA GLN A 50 2.75 16.70 0.11
C GLN A 50 4.20 16.65 -0.36
N MET A 51 5.02 15.77 0.24
CA MET A 51 6.41 15.59 -0.19
C MET A 51 6.53 15.18 -1.67
N MET A 52 5.66 14.29 -2.15
CA MET A 52 5.65 13.90 -3.56
C MET A 52 5.26 15.07 -4.48
N ALA A 53 4.30 15.90 -4.05
CA ALA A 53 3.92 17.10 -4.78
C ALA A 53 5.09 18.09 -4.88
N ASP A 54 5.80 18.34 -3.78
CA ASP A 54 6.97 19.23 -3.74
C ASP A 54 8.09 18.74 -4.66
N ILE A 55 8.38 17.43 -4.63
CA ILE A 55 9.36 16.81 -5.53
C ILE A 55 8.92 16.97 -6.98
N SER A 56 7.65 16.73 -7.29
CA SER A 56 7.14 16.87 -8.66
C SER A 56 7.23 18.31 -9.17
N ALA A 57 6.96 19.30 -8.31
CA ALA A 57 7.11 20.72 -8.62
C ALA A 57 8.59 21.05 -8.90
N ARG A 58 9.51 20.59 -8.05
CA ARG A 58 10.95 20.83 -8.24
C ARG A 58 11.47 20.19 -9.53
N LEU A 59 10.98 19.01 -9.90
CA LEU A 59 11.35 18.38 -11.18
C LEU A 59 10.88 19.21 -12.39
N GLN A 60 9.68 19.80 -12.32
CA GLN A 60 9.20 20.70 -13.38
C GLN A 60 10.05 21.97 -13.48
N GLU A 61 10.42 22.56 -12.35
CA GLU A 61 11.33 23.71 -12.32
C GLU A 61 12.68 23.38 -12.96
N ILE A 62 13.26 22.22 -12.64
CA ILE A 62 14.52 21.74 -13.23
C ILE A 62 14.41 21.60 -14.76
N GLU A 63 13.30 21.06 -15.26
CA GLU A 63 13.08 20.93 -16.70
C GLU A 63 13.01 22.30 -17.39
N VAL A 64 12.31 23.27 -16.78
CA VAL A 64 12.28 24.66 -17.28
C VAL A 64 13.66 25.32 -17.23
N GLU A 65 14.41 25.15 -16.14
CA GLU A 65 15.79 25.64 -16.02
C GLU A 65 16.68 25.06 -17.12
N LYS A 66 16.57 23.74 -17.37
CA LYS A 66 17.31 23.04 -18.43
C LYS A 66 16.95 23.60 -19.81
N ASP A 67 15.67 23.76 -20.11
CA ASP A 67 15.23 24.30 -21.40
C ASP A 67 15.73 25.74 -21.60
N GLY A 68 15.75 26.56 -20.54
CA GLY A 68 16.33 27.90 -20.58
C GLY A 68 17.83 27.88 -20.89
N LEU A 69 18.58 26.96 -20.28
CA LEU A 69 20.01 26.78 -20.55
C LEU A 69 20.28 26.27 -21.97
N LEU A 70 19.50 25.32 -22.46
CA LEU A 70 19.62 24.80 -23.84
C LEU A 70 19.30 25.89 -24.88
N GLN A 71 18.29 26.72 -24.62
CA GLN A 71 17.98 27.88 -25.46
C GLN A 71 19.12 28.89 -25.48
N ALA A 72 19.74 29.17 -24.33
CA ALA A 72 20.89 30.07 -24.23
C ALA A 72 22.13 29.53 -24.98
N LEU A 73 22.30 28.21 -25.05
CA LEU A 73 23.35 27.55 -25.81
C LEU A 73 23.07 27.48 -27.32
N GLY A 74 21.88 27.89 -27.77
CA GLY A 74 21.50 27.88 -29.19
C GLY A 74 21.18 26.49 -29.75
N GLU A 75 21.11 25.46 -28.90
CA GLU A 75 20.73 24.10 -29.31
C GLU A 75 19.21 23.98 -29.39
N ARG A 76 18.62 24.49 -30.49
CA ARG A 76 17.25 24.15 -30.85
C ARG A 76 17.22 22.79 -31.56
N ASP A 77 16.54 21.85 -30.91
CA ASP A 77 15.91 20.66 -31.51
C ASP A 77 16.83 19.65 -32.23
N VAL A 78 17.53 18.82 -31.47
CA VAL A 78 17.73 17.42 -31.92
C VAL A 78 16.44 16.67 -31.63
N LYS A 79 15.46 16.86 -32.52
CA LYS A 79 14.26 16.02 -32.61
C LYS A 79 14.72 14.56 -32.63
N PRO A 80 14.31 13.69 -31.68
CA PRO A 80 14.69 12.30 -31.74
C PRO A 80 14.19 11.73 -33.08
N PRO A 81 15.00 10.96 -33.82
CA PRO A 81 14.51 10.34 -35.03
C PRO A 81 13.29 9.50 -34.63
N LYS A 82 12.14 9.78 -35.25
CA LYS A 82 10.98 8.90 -35.20
C LYS A 82 11.44 7.57 -35.79
N GLY A 83 11.92 6.68 -34.92
CA GLY A 83 12.13 5.30 -35.26
C GLY A 83 10.78 4.76 -35.69
N ASN A 84 10.62 4.50 -36.98
CA ASN A 84 9.49 3.76 -37.49
C ASN A 84 9.43 2.45 -36.70
N SER A 85 8.46 2.33 -35.79
CA SER A 85 8.13 1.06 -35.16
C SER A 85 7.53 0.15 -36.22
N ARG A 86 8.40 -0.51 -37.01
CA ARG A 86 8.01 -1.73 -37.70
C ARG A 86 7.61 -2.73 -36.62
N PRO A 87 6.44 -3.37 -36.70
CA PRO A 87 6.10 -4.45 -35.79
C PRO A 87 7.16 -5.55 -35.93
N LEU A 88 7.78 -5.93 -34.82
CA LEU A 88 8.75 -7.02 -34.77
C LEU A 88 7.98 -8.33 -35.06
N GLU A 89 8.11 -8.85 -36.28
CA GLU A 89 7.54 -10.15 -36.63
C GLU A 89 8.15 -11.24 -35.74
N LYS A 90 7.28 -11.97 -35.03
CA LYS A 90 7.66 -13.18 -34.31
C LYS A 90 7.99 -14.27 -35.34
N GLY A 91 9.27 -14.53 -35.60
CA GLY A 91 9.65 -15.68 -36.41
C GLY A 91 11.16 -15.86 -36.57
N GLY A 92 11.71 -16.93 -35.98
CA GLY A 92 13.01 -17.47 -36.35
C GLY A 92 13.97 -17.66 -35.18
N GLY A 93 13.99 -18.87 -34.63
CA GLY A 93 14.91 -19.28 -33.56
C GLY A 93 16.38 -19.14 -33.93
N PHE A 94 17.19 -18.87 -32.91
CA PHE A 94 18.64 -18.70 -32.99
C PHE A 94 19.33 -20.05 -33.29
N LYS A 95 20.07 -20.16 -34.40
CA LYS A 95 20.90 -21.33 -34.70
C LYS A 95 22.36 -21.01 -34.39
N ILE A 96 22.89 -21.66 -33.35
CA ILE A 96 24.32 -21.69 -33.05
C ILE A 96 24.95 -22.78 -33.92
N LYS A 97 25.98 -22.44 -34.69
CA LYS A 97 26.84 -23.44 -35.36
C LYS A 97 28.05 -23.70 -34.46
N TYR A 98 28.34 -24.98 -34.23
CA TYR A 98 29.60 -25.46 -33.67
C TYR A 98 30.71 -25.34 -34.72
#